data_AF-A0A959HGT5-F1
#
_entry.id   AF-A0A959HGT5-F1
#
_cell.length_a   1.000
_cell.length_b   1.000
_cell.length_c   1.000
_cell.angle_alpha   90.00
_cell.angle_beta   90.00
_cell.angle_gamma   90.00
#
_symmetry.space_group_name_H-M   'P 1'
#
loop_
_entity.id
_entity.type
_entity.pdbx_description
1 polymer ?
#
loop_
_entity_poly.entity_id
_entity_poly.type
_entity_poly.pdbx_seq_one_letter_code
_entity_poly.pdbx_strand_id
1 'polypeptide(L)'
;MTLGTLVVTIAITALLLTLAIGLTSRRISNWLVSYLQNFCGALFIFSGWVKAIDPLGTAYKLEQYFGEFEATFSGTWFSFLSPLFPWLAEYAIAFSVFMIVLEIVLGIMLLIGSARKFTAWAFLLIVVFFTFLTGFTFLTGYVPEGVNFFQFGHWGPYVETNMKVTDCGCFGDFLKLKPRTSFFKDIFLLVPALLFVFAHKRMHQLFAAGGRTAAVLISTAALLFYCFTNFMWDLPHTDFRPFKVDRNIRLEKALEGLAETNVDVEAYRMTNKTTGEVVQLPLNEYLKQYKEYPKEEWDLEQIQSEPRVTLVRSAGAPEGYAIPSAEGEPYEQELVAYLKERWGGLEGDTISRVVEHTKASEFEAVGPGGSDISEELLSNPNYSFMIIAYKLKAAGEETVAELVTDTIYAIDTVAVEDTIKLVRRIDKVDKRQVEKTVYNWNPDYMAPWVTKVNPLAEAAEEAGFKTFALTAFAGEDKLASFKAATGSGYPFYTADDILLKTIVRSNPGVVLLKNGRVIQKWHHKQLPDFEEIKEKYIK
;
A
#
# COMPACT_ATOMS: atom_id res chain seq x y z
N MET A 1 -1.69 1.32 17.25
CA MET A 1 -2.24 2.48 17.99
C MET A 1 -3.53 2.87 17.31
N THR A 2 -4.66 3.00 18.01
CA THR A 2 -5.94 3.32 17.34
C THR A 2 -6.10 4.82 17.11
N LEU A 3 -6.99 5.20 16.18
CA LEU A 3 -7.33 6.60 15.94
C LEU A 3 -7.84 7.29 17.21
N GLY A 4 -8.63 6.59 18.02
CA GLY A 4 -9.13 7.11 19.30
C GLY A 4 -8.00 7.46 20.26
N THR A 5 -7.04 6.55 20.45
CA THR A 5 -5.85 6.81 21.28
C THR A 5 -5.04 7.99 20.75
N LEU A 6 -4.86 8.09 19.43
CA LEU A 6 -4.14 9.20 18.80
C LEU A 6 -4.83 10.54 19.08
N VAL A 7 -6.13 10.63 18.79
CA VAL A 7 -6.91 11.87 18.95
C VAL A 7 -6.95 12.31 20.41
N VAL A 8 -7.14 11.38 21.35
CA VAL A 8 -7.13 11.69 22.79
C VAL A 8 -5.76 12.19 23.22
N THR A 9 -4.67 11.56 22.76
CA THR A 9 -3.30 11.99 23.09
C THR A 9 -3.03 13.40 22.56
N ILE A 10 -3.45 13.70 21.33
CA ILE A 10 -3.31 15.04 20.73
C ILE A 10 -4.17 16.05 21.49
N ALA A 11 -5.41 15.70 21.85
CA ALA A 11 -6.31 16.56 22.63
C ALA A 11 -5.72 16.94 23.99
N ILE A 12 -5.21 15.95 24.74
CA ILE A 12 -4.55 16.19 26.04
C ILE A 12 -3.30 17.06 25.85
N THR A 13 -2.45 16.73 24.87
CA THR A 13 -1.23 17.50 24.59
C THR A 13 -1.55 18.95 24.21
N ALA A 14 -2.55 19.17 23.36
CA ALA A 14 -3.02 20.49 22.97
C ALA A 14 -3.62 21.28 24.14
N LEU A 15 -4.30 20.59 25.07
CA LEU A 15 -4.83 21.21 26.28
C LEU A 15 -3.69 21.68 27.18
N LEU A 16 -2.72 20.81 27.46
CA LEU A 16 -1.54 21.14 28.26
C LEU A 16 -0.75 22.29 27.63
N LEU A 17 -0.55 22.27 26.31
CA LEU A 17 0.12 23.35 25.58
C LEU A 17 -0.63 24.67 25.70
N THR A 18 -1.96 24.65 25.55
CA THR A 18 -2.81 25.84 25.71
C THR A 18 -2.72 26.41 27.13
N LEU A 19 -2.77 25.56 28.15
CA LEU A 19 -2.62 25.95 29.55
C LEU A 19 -1.24 26.58 29.79
N ALA A 20 -0.17 25.95 29.31
CA ALA A 20 1.19 26.47 29.45
C ALA A 20 1.35 27.85 28.79
N ILE A 21 0.83 28.03 27.56
CA ILE A 21 0.87 29.32 26.85
C ILE A 21 0.06 30.39 27.61
N GLY A 22 -1.11 30.03 28.11
CA GLY A 22 -2.00 30.95 28.83
C GLY A 22 -1.38 31.46 30.13
N LEU A 23 -0.74 30.55 30.88
CA LEU A 23 -0.09 30.87 32.15
C LEU A 23 1.21 31.67 31.96
N THR A 24 2.00 31.36 30.93
CA THR A 24 3.32 31.99 30.71
C THR A 24 3.24 33.30 29.94
N SER A 25 2.41 33.38 28.90
CA SER A 25 2.50 34.45 27.92
C SER A 25 1.38 35.49 28.00
N ARG A 26 0.25 35.24 28.70
CA ARG A 26 -0.98 36.07 28.69
C ARG A 26 -1.45 36.55 27.29
N ARG A 27 -0.99 35.89 26.21
CA ARG A 27 -1.25 36.23 24.80
C ARG A 27 -2.45 35.49 24.22
N ILE A 28 -3.18 34.76 25.07
CA ILE A 28 -4.44 34.08 24.70
C ILE A 28 -5.58 35.08 24.83
N SER A 29 -6.18 35.45 23.69
CA SER A 29 -7.42 36.24 23.70
C SER A 29 -8.66 35.39 23.93
N ASN A 30 -8.66 34.14 23.45
CA ASN A 30 -9.78 33.22 23.61
C ASN A 30 -9.26 31.79 23.79
N TRP A 31 -9.53 31.22 24.97
CA TRP A 31 -9.05 29.90 25.36
C TRP A 31 -9.52 28.79 24.43
N LEU A 32 -10.78 28.84 23.97
CA LEU A 32 -11.34 27.83 23.07
C LEU A 32 -10.67 27.90 21.69
N VAL A 33 -10.54 29.10 21.12
CA VAL A 33 -9.90 29.28 19.80
C VAL A 33 -8.44 28.84 19.87
N SER A 34 -7.73 29.20 20.94
CA SER A 34 -6.34 28.79 21.16
C SER A 34 -6.18 27.28 21.35
N TYR A 35 -7.11 26.63 22.06
CA TYR A 35 -7.13 25.18 22.19
C TYR A 35 -7.35 24.50 20.85
N LEU A 36 -8.36 24.91 20.08
CA LEU A 36 -8.63 24.36 18.75
C LEU A 36 -7.44 24.61 17.81
N GLN A 37 -6.82 25.79 17.89
CA GLN A 37 -5.62 26.14 17.11
C GLN A 37 -4.45 25.20 17.43
N ASN A 38 -4.22 24.90 18.72
CA ASN A 38 -3.19 23.97 19.15
C ASN A 38 -3.51 22.51 18.77
N PHE A 39 -4.77 22.11 18.90
CA PHE A 39 -5.24 20.78 18.54
C PHE A 39 -5.09 20.51 17.04
N CYS A 40 -5.64 21.39 16.19
CA CYS A 40 -5.55 21.26 14.73
C CYS A 40 -4.09 21.34 14.27
N GLY A 41 -3.29 22.23 14.87
CA GLY A 41 -1.86 22.35 14.56
C GLY A 41 -1.07 21.08 14.89
N ALA A 42 -1.29 20.51 16.07
CA ALA A 42 -0.62 19.26 16.49
C ALA A 42 -1.06 18.07 15.62
N LEU A 43 -2.34 17.98 15.27
CA LEU A 43 -2.86 16.93 14.38
C LEU A 43 -2.24 17.01 12.98
N PHE A 44 -2.15 18.21 12.40
CA PHE A 44 -1.56 18.42 11.08
C PHE A 44 -0.05 18.14 11.06
N ILE A 45 0.68 18.54 12.11
CA ILE A 45 2.10 18.21 12.23
C ILE A 45 2.30 16.70 12.33
N PHE A 46 1.53 16.02 13.18
CA PHE A 46 1.65 14.57 13.34
C PHE A 46 1.30 13.83 12.04
N SER A 47 0.16 14.17 11.43
CA SER A 47 -0.32 13.60 10.16
C SER A 47 0.65 13.84 9.00
N GLY A 48 1.15 15.06 8.87
CA GLY A 48 2.16 15.39 7.86
C GLY A 48 3.51 14.72 8.14
N TRP A 49 3.95 14.62 9.41
CA TRP A 49 5.22 13.98 9.77
C TRP A 49 5.25 12.50 9.37
N VAL A 50 4.19 11.74 9.67
CA VAL A 50 4.12 10.32 9.27
C VAL A 50 4.14 10.14 7.75
N LYS A 51 3.60 11.08 6.98
CA LYS A 51 3.71 11.10 5.52
C LYS A 51 5.09 11.55 5.03
N ALA A 52 5.76 12.47 5.71
CA ALA A 52 7.09 12.94 5.34
C ALA A 52 8.17 11.85 5.45
N ILE A 53 7.92 10.83 6.27
CA ILE A 53 8.76 9.63 6.38
C ILE A 53 8.70 8.79 5.11
N ASP A 54 7.53 8.74 4.45
CA ASP A 54 7.35 8.05 3.16
C ASP A 54 6.57 8.93 2.16
N PRO A 55 7.23 9.92 1.54
CA PRO A 55 6.60 10.76 0.52
C PRO A 55 6.17 9.97 -0.73
N LEU A 56 6.83 8.84 -1.01
CA LEU A 56 6.52 7.97 -2.15
C LEU A 56 5.20 7.21 -1.92
N GLY A 57 4.95 6.75 -0.70
CA GLY A 57 3.66 6.17 -0.32
C GLY A 57 2.50 7.13 -0.60
N THR A 58 2.65 8.41 -0.23
CA THR A 58 1.63 9.44 -0.52
C THR A 58 1.52 9.72 -2.02
N ALA A 59 2.63 9.68 -2.78
CA ALA A 59 2.61 9.85 -4.23
C ALA A 59 1.86 8.71 -4.93
N TYR A 60 2.09 7.45 -4.56
CA TYR A 60 1.37 6.31 -5.13
C TYR A 60 -0.12 6.34 -4.80
N LYS A 61 -0.49 6.82 -3.61
CA LYS A 61 -1.91 7.04 -3.29
C LYS A 61 -2.53 8.08 -4.20
N LEU A 62 -1.83 9.19 -4.46
CA LEU A 62 -2.30 10.21 -5.40
C LEU A 62 -2.43 9.66 -6.84
N GLU A 63 -1.49 8.84 -7.31
CA GLU A 63 -1.59 8.15 -8.60
C GLU A 63 -2.86 7.28 -8.67
N GLN A 64 -3.18 6.54 -7.60
CA GLN A 64 -4.43 5.76 -7.52
C GLN A 64 -5.66 6.66 -7.61
N TYR A 65 -5.72 7.75 -6.84
CA TYR A 65 -6.82 8.72 -6.93
C TYR A 65 -6.97 9.29 -8.35
N PHE A 66 -5.86 9.63 -9.01
CA PHE A 66 -5.89 10.18 -10.37
C PHE A 66 -6.38 9.15 -11.39
N GLY A 67 -5.96 7.89 -11.29
CA GLY A 67 -6.48 6.82 -12.14
C GLY A 67 -7.98 6.60 -11.96
N GLU A 68 -8.46 6.57 -10.71
CA GLU A 68 -9.90 6.43 -10.42
C GLU A 68 -10.72 7.65 -10.86
N PHE A 69 -10.15 8.86 -10.75
CA PHE A 69 -10.78 10.05 -11.27
C PHE A 69 -10.84 10.03 -12.80
N GLU A 70 -9.77 9.64 -13.50
CA GLU A 70 -9.80 9.48 -14.95
C GLU A 70 -10.93 8.53 -15.38
N ALA A 71 -11.00 7.35 -14.77
CA ALA A 71 -12.07 6.38 -15.04
C ALA A 71 -13.46 6.96 -14.75
N THR A 72 -13.61 7.70 -13.65
CA THR A 72 -14.87 8.31 -13.24
C THR A 72 -15.31 9.43 -14.18
N PHE A 73 -14.40 10.29 -14.63
CA PHE A 73 -14.72 11.46 -15.45
C PHE A 73 -14.81 11.13 -16.95
N SER A 74 -14.07 10.13 -17.45
CA SER A 74 -14.01 9.76 -18.87
C SER A 74 -15.37 9.43 -19.49
N GLY A 75 -16.26 8.76 -18.75
CA GLY A 75 -17.60 8.36 -19.20
C GLY A 75 -18.69 9.43 -19.00
N THR A 76 -18.33 10.66 -18.69
CA THR A 76 -19.28 11.70 -18.25
C THR A 76 -19.20 12.97 -19.11
N TRP A 77 -20.13 13.89 -18.88
CA TRP A 77 -20.11 15.26 -19.43
C TRP A 77 -18.87 16.08 -19.02
N PHE A 78 -18.08 15.62 -18.05
CA PHE A 78 -16.81 16.20 -17.62
C PHE A 78 -15.57 15.51 -18.24
N SER A 79 -15.74 14.71 -19.30
CA SER A 79 -14.63 13.98 -19.95
C SER A 79 -13.47 14.87 -20.42
N PHE A 80 -13.71 16.17 -20.63
CA PHE A 80 -12.65 17.15 -20.91
C PHE A 80 -11.61 17.28 -19.79
N LEU A 81 -11.93 16.90 -18.55
CA LEU A 81 -11.00 16.83 -17.42
C LEU A 81 -10.21 15.52 -17.38
N SER A 82 -10.64 14.47 -18.09
CA SER A 82 -9.98 13.16 -18.09
C SER A 82 -8.48 13.25 -18.39
N PRO A 83 -8.01 14.01 -19.41
CA PRO A 83 -6.58 14.11 -19.72
C PRO A 83 -5.75 14.83 -18.65
N LEU A 84 -6.38 15.58 -17.73
CA LEU A 84 -5.69 16.26 -16.65
C LEU A 84 -5.13 15.27 -15.63
N PHE A 85 -5.82 14.15 -15.36
CA PHE A 85 -5.42 13.22 -14.31
C PHE A 85 -4.16 12.43 -14.65
N PRO A 86 -3.97 11.89 -15.88
CA PRO A 86 -2.68 11.32 -16.29
C PRO A 86 -1.54 12.33 -16.21
N TRP A 87 -1.78 13.58 -16.62
CA TRP A 87 -0.78 14.65 -16.49
C TRP A 87 -0.42 14.92 -15.03
N LEU A 88 -1.41 14.99 -14.13
CA LEU A 88 -1.17 15.13 -12.69
C LEU A 88 -0.43 13.93 -12.08
N ALA A 89 -0.68 12.71 -12.59
CA ALA A 89 0.01 11.51 -12.15
C ALA A 89 1.52 11.55 -12.44
N GLU A 90 1.94 12.15 -13.56
CA GLU A 90 3.38 12.36 -13.84
C GLU A 90 4.07 13.26 -12.80
N TYR A 91 3.31 14.20 -12.21
CA TYR A 91 3.79 15.10 -11.16
C TYR A 91 3.38 14.66 -9.74
N ALA A 92 2.87 13.43 -9.56
CA ALA A 92 2.34 12.97 -8.27
C ALA A 92 3.36 13.06 -7.13
N ILE A 93 4.65 12.83 -7.41
CA ILE A 93 5.73 12.95 -6.42
C ILE A 93 5.91 14.40 -5.97
N ALA A 94 5.98 15.35 -6.91
CA ALA A 94 6.13 16.76 -6.60
C ALA A 94 4.91 17.28 -5.83
N PHE A 95 3.71 16.86 -6.24
CA PHE A 95 2.46 17.19 -5.56
C PHE A 95 2.39 16.59 -4.15
N SER A 96 2.83 15.34 -3.98
CA SER A 96 2.94 14.66 -2.68
C SER A 96 3.83 15.46 -1.72
N VAL A 97 5.07 15.76 -2.12
CA VAL A 97 6.00 16.52 -1.28
C VAL A 97 5.43 17.90 -0.96
N PHE A 98 4.86 18.59 -1.94
CA PHE A 98 4.23 19.89 -1.73
C PHE A 98 3.09 19.83 -0.69
N MET A 99 2.18 18.87 -0.83
CA MET A 99 1.04 18.70 0.08
C MET A 99 1.48 18.35 1.50
N ILE A 100 2.48 17.45 1.65
CA ILE A 100 3.03 17.07 2.95
C ILE A 100 3.68 18.28 3.64
N VAL A 101 4.52 19.02 2.91
CA VAL A 101 5.18 20.22 3.45
C VAL A 101 4.13 21.28 3.80
N LEU A 102 3.14 21.50 2.95
CA LEU A 102 2.04 22.41 3.20
C LEU A 102 1.28 22.03 4.48
N GLU A 103 0.95 20.75 4.67
CA GLU A 103 0.24 20.24 5.84
C GLU A 103 1.01 20.51 7.14
N ILE A 104 2.29 20.14 7.20
CA ILE A 104 3.13 20.36 8.39
C ILE A 104 3.34 21.85 8.65
N VAL A 105 3.66 22.62 7.60
CA VAL A 105 3.91 24.07 7.72
C VAL A 105 2.64 24.80 8.17
N LEU A 106 1.46 24.44 7.64
CA LEU A 106 0.18 24.97 8.13
C LEU A 106 -0.04 24.59 9.59
N GLY A 107 0.29 23.36 9.98
CA GLY A 107 0.25 22.93 11.39
C GLY A 107 1.15 23.80 12.29
N ILE A 108 2.39 24.08 11.87
CA ILE A 108 3.31 24.98 12.58
C ILE A 108 2.76 26.41 12.63
N MET A 109 2.23 26.91 11.51
CA MET A 109 1.62 28.24 11.42
C MET A 109 0.42 28.38 12.35
N LEU A 110 -0.40 27.33 12.51
CA LEU A 110 -1.46 27.25 13.50
C LEU A 110 -0.88 27.30 14.91
N LEU A 111 0.07 26.43 15.28
CA LEU A 111 0.64 26.41 16.64
C LEU A 111 1.20 27.78 17.07
N ILE A 112 1.98 28.43 16.20
CA ILE A 112 2.64 29.71 16.52
C ILE A 112 1.76 30.93 16.24
N GLY A 113 0.67 30.79 15.49
CA GLY A 113 -0.20 31.91 15.10
C GLY A 113 0.38 32.84 14.04
N SER A 114 1.13 32.28 13.08
CA SER A 114 1.65 33.02 11.93
C SER A 114 0.54 33.32 10.92
N ALA A 115 0.65 34.44 10.20
CA ALA A 115 -0.22 34.84 9.07
C ALA A 115 -1.72 34.49 9.21
N ARG A 116 -2.33 34.76 10.38
CA ARG A 116 -3.66 34.27 10.82
C ARG A 116 -4.74 34.18 9.74
N LYS A 117 -4.93 35.23 8.92
CA LYS A 117 -5.93 35.23 7.84
C LYS A 117 -5.59 34.21 6.75
N PHE A 118 -4.35 34.20 6.28
CA PHE A 118 -3.88 33.24 5.29
C PHE A 118 -3.94 31.81 5.84
N THR A 119 -3.44 31.58 7.05
CA THR A 119 -3.44 30.26 7.69
C THR A 119 -4.86 29.70 7.84
N ALA A 120 -5.82 30.52 8.27
CA ALA A 120 -7.22 30.10 8.40
C ALA A 120 -7.85 29.69 7.06
N TRP A 121 -7.63 30.49 6.00
CA TRP A 121 -8.15 30.18 4.65
C TRP A 121 -7.45 28.97 4.02
N ALA A 122 -6.13 28.88 4.15
CA ALA A 122 -5.36 27.74 3.64
C ALA A 122 -5.74 26.44 4.37
N PHE A 123 -5.92 26.49 5.70
CA PHE A 123 -6.42 25.37 6.49
C PHE A 123 -7.84 24.96 6.08
N LEU A 124 -8.75 25.91 5.82
CA LEU A 124 -10.06 25.58 5.29
C LEU A 124 -9.97 24.90 3.93
N LEU A 125 -9.18 25.44 3.00
CA LEU A 125 -9.05 24.91 1.65
C LEU A 125 -8.52 23.47 1.65
N ILE A 126 -7.47 23.19 2.43
CA ILE A 126 -6.90 21.85 2.50
C ILE A 126 -7.84 20.84 3.20
N VAL A 127 -8.57 21.26 4.24
CA VAL A 127 -9.58 20.37 4.88
C VAL A 127 -10.75 20.12 3.93
N VAL A 128 -11.23 21.12 3.20
CA VAL A 128 -12.27 20.94 2.17
C VAL A 128 -11.79 19.99 1.07
N PHE A 129 -10.54 20.14 0.62
CA PHE A 129 -9.93 19.23 -0.35
C PHE A 129 -9.88 17.78 0.15
N PHE A 130 -9.37 17.55 1.37
CA PHE A 130 -9.35 16.20 1.94
C PHE A 130 -10.76 15.65 2.18
N THR A 131 -11.71 16.48 2.64
CA THR A 131 -13.12 16.08 2.80
C THR A 131 -13.72 15.64 1.47
N PHE A 132 -13.35 16.29 0.36
CA PHE A 132 -13.78 15.88 -0.97
C PHE A 132 -13.18 14.52 -1.37
N LEU A 133 -11.87 14.31 -1.17
CA LEU A 133 -11.21 13.03 -1.48
C LEU A 133 -11.75 11.87 -0.63
N THR A 134 -11.91 12.08 0.68
CA THR A 134 -12.42 11.07 1.61
C THR A 134 -13.91 10.85 1.44
N GLY A 135 -14.66 11.89 1.07
CA GLY A 135 -16.05 11.79 0.68
C GLY A 135 -16.21 10.98 -0.60
N PHE A 136 -15.41 11.24 -1.63
CA PHE A 136 -15.43 10.48 -2.88
C PHE A 136 -15.21 8.98 -2.63
N THR A 137 -14.17 8.62 -1.89
CA THR A 137 -13.86 7.21 -1.61
C THR A 137 -14.93 6.54 -0.77
N PHE A 138 -15.43 7.21 0.27
CA PHE A 138 -16.55 6.70 1.05
C PHE A 138 -17.82 6.51 0.19
N LEU A 139 -18.14 7.45 -0.69
CA LEU A 139 -19.34 7.40 -1.52
C LEU A 139 -19.24 6.36 -2.65
N THR A 140 -18.04 6.05 -3.16
CA THR A 140 -17.87 4.96 -4.15
C THR A 140 -18.29 3.59 -3.61
N GLY A 141 -18.34 3.39 -2.29
CA GLY A 141 -18.90 2.16 -1.70
C GLY A 141 -20.39 1.94 -1.98
N TYR A 142 -21.14 2.98 -2.39
CA TYR A 142 -22.54 2.86 -2.83
C TYR A 142 -22.67 2.61 -4.34
N VAL A 143 -21.57 2.57 -5.09
CA VAL A 143 -21.57 2.48 -6.55
C VAL A 143 -21.28 1.03 -6.97
N PRO A 144 -22.25 0.29 -7.54
CA PRO A 144 -22.02 -1.07 -8.01
C PRO A 144 -21.02 -1.14 -9.17
N GLU A 145 -20.46 -2.33 -9.41
CA GLU A 145 -19.59 -2.58 -10.57
C GLU A 145 -20.28 -2.24 -11.90
N GLY A 146 -19.57 -1.57 -12.80
CA GLY A 146 -20.10 -1.14 -14.10
C GLY A 146 -20.97 0.12 -14.07
N VAL A 147 -21.29 0.67 -12.89
CA VAL A 147 -22.02 1.93 -12.74
C VAL A 147 -21.03 3.09 -12.57
N ASN A 148 -21.28 4.21 -13.24
CA ASN A 148 -20.47 5.41 -13.05
C ASN A 148 -20.90 6.19 -11.79
N PHE A 149 -19.95 6.80 -11.09
CA PHE A 149 -20.20 7.57 -9.86
C PHE A 149 -21.35 8.60 -9.97
N PHE A 150 -21.48 9.31 -11.09
CA PHE A 150 -22.50 10.36 -11.24
C PHE A 150 -23.90 9.85 -11.58
N GLN A 151 -24.08 8.53 -11.74
CA GLN A 151 -25.38 7.92 -11.98
C GLN A 151 -26.10 7.66 -10.65
N PHE A 152 -26.44 8.73 -9.93
CA PHE A 152 -27.01 8.66 -8.58
C PHE A 152 -28.29 7.80 -8.47
N GLY A 153 -29.03 7.61 -9.57
CA GLY A 153 -30.22 6.74 -9.61
C GLY A 153 -29.93 5.24 -9.66
N HIS A 154 -28.68 4.84 -9.90
CA HIS A 154 -28.21 3.45 -9.91
C HIS A 154 -27.35 3.11 -8.69
N TRP A 155 -27.27 4.02 -7.71
CA TRP A 155 -26.59 3.74 -6.45
C TRP A 155 -27.35 2.70 -5.65
N GLY A 156 -26.61 1.73 -5.14
CA GLY A 156 -27.13 0.64 -4.33
C GLY A 156 -26.90 0.87 -2.83
N PRO A 157 -27.16 -0.15 -2.01
CA PRO A 157 -26.71 -0.15 -0.63
C PRO A 157 -25.17 -0.10 -0.56
N TYR A 158 -24.66 0.37 0.58
CA TYR A 158 -23.22 0.46 0.80
C TYR A 158 -22.60 -0.94 0.89
N VAL A 159 -21.55 -1.19 0.10
CA VAL A 159 -20.76 -2.42 0.18
C VAL A 159 -19.28 -2.03 0.24
N GLU A 160 -18.55 -2.50 1.26
CA GLU A 160 -17.13 -2.14 1.44
C GLU A 160 -16.25 -2.55 0.24
N THR A 161 -16.59 -3.65 -0.46
CA THR A 161 -15.83 -4.14 -1.63
C THR A 161 -15.96 -3.26 -2.87
N ASN A 162 -16.97 -2.40 -2.94
CA ASN A 162 -17.18 -1.49 -4.08
C ASN A 162 -16.24 -0.27 -4.03
N MET A 163 -15.57 -0.04 -2.90
CA MET A 163 -14.69 1.11 -2.73
C MET A 163 -13.50 1.03 -3.69
N LYS A 164 -13.33 2.08 -4.49
CA LYS A 164 -12.25 2.17 -5.48
C LYS A 164 -10.87 2.44 -4.89
N VAL A 165 -10.82 3.13 -3.76
CA VAL A 165 -9.59 3.33 -2.98
C VAL A 165 -9.85 2.90 -1.55
N THR A 166 -9.06 1.94 -1.07
CA THR A 166 -9.31 1.21 0.19
C THR A 166 -8.91 1.98 1.45
N ASP A 167 -8.10 3.03 1.34
CA ASP A 167 -7.70 3.88 2.46
C ASP A 167 -7.46 5.36 2.04
N CYS A 168 -7.61 6.31 2.98
CA CYS A 168 -7.41 7.74 2.70
C CYS A 168 -5.94 8.10 2.38
N GLY A 169 -4.97 7.34 2.89
CA GLY A 169 -3.56 7.77 2.96
C GLY A 169 -3.31 8.94 3.93
N CYS A 170 -4.32 9.39 4.69
CA CYS A 170 -4.27 10.52 5.62
C CYS A 170 -3.12 10.43 6.65
N PHE A 171 -2.76 9.24 7.13
CA PHE A 171 -1.64 9.03 8.07
C PHE A 171 -0.51 8.19 7.45
N GLY A 172 -0.43 8.13 6.12
CA GLY A 172 0.48 7.22 5.42
C GLY A 172 0.30 5.77 5.86
N ASP A 173 1.40 5.01 5.87
CA ASP A 173 1.41 3.62 6.32
C ASP A 173 1.41 3.46 7.86
N PHE A 174 1.48 4.55 8.63
CA PHE A 174 1.43 4.48 10.10
C PHE A 174 0.06 4.00 10.61
N LEU A 175 -1.03 4.51 10.01
CA LEU A 175 -2.39 4.16 10.40
C LEU A 175 -3.31 4.23 9.17
N LYS A 176 -3.73 3.06 8.68
CA LYS A 176 -4.72 2.96 7.61
C LYS A 176 -6.11 3.12 8.19
N LEU A 177 -6.80 4.17 7.75
CA LEU A 177 -8.16 4.47 8.19
C LEU A 177 -9.16 4.06 7.12
N LYS A 178 -10.21 3.35 7.53
CA LYS A 178 -11.37 3.09 6.67
C LYS A 178 -11.90 4.43 6.11
N PRO A 179 -12.27 4.52 4.82
CA PRO A 179 -12.72 5.78 4.19
C PRO A 179 -13.83 6.49 4.98
N ARG A 180 -14.81 5.75 5.49
CA ARG A 180 -15.88 6.27 6.36
C ARG A 180 -15.33 7.03 7.57
N THR A 181 -14.38 6.43 8.31
CA THR A 181 -13.78 7.07 9.49
C THR A 181 -12.97 8.31 9.13
N SER A 182 -12.27 8.28 8.00
CA SER A 182 -11.50 9.42 7.48
C SER A 182 -12.41 10.59 7.12
N PHE A 183 -13.52 10.32 6.44
CA PHE A 183 -14.51 11.33 6.04
C PHE A 183 -15.12 12.05 7.25
N PHE A 184 -15.58 11.31 8.27
CA PHE A 184 -16.11 11.94 9.49
C PHE A 184 -15.05 12.72 10.27
N LYS A 185 -13.80 12.26 10.26
CA LYS A 185 -12.68 13.01 10.84
C LYS A 185 -12.45 14.33 10.09
N ASP A 186 -12.53 14.36 8.76
CA ASP A 186 -12.38 15.60 7.99
C ASP A 186 -13.59 16.54 8.18
N ILE A 187 -14.83 16.01 8.25
CA ILE A 187 -16.02 16.79 8.62
C ILE A 187 -15.85 17.42 10.00
N PHE A 188 -15.34 16.67 10.98
CA PHE A 188 -15.07 17.21 12.31
C PHE A 188 -14.06 18.37 12.24
N LEU A 189 -13.04 18.29 11.38
CA LEU A 189 -12.04 19.35 11.18
C LEU A 189 -12.59 20.55 10.38
N LEU A 190 -13.66 20.39 9.60
CA LEU A 190 -14.31 21.53 8.94
C LEU A 190 -14.90 22.52 9.95
N VAL A 191 -15.38 22.05 11.11
CA VAL A 191 -15.95 22.91 12.15
C VAL A 191 -14.92 23.93 12.68
N PRO A 192 -13.74 23.54 13.20
CA PRO A 192 -12.72 24.51 13.58
C PRO A 192 -12.16 25.27 12.37
N ALA A 193 -12.12 24.69 11.16
CA ALA A 193 -11.66 25.40 9.97
C ALA A 193 -12.55 26.61 9.63
N LEU A 194 -13.87 26.42 9.60
CA LEU A 194 -14.83 27.51 9.41
C LEU A 194 -14.73 28.53 10.55
N LEU A 195 -14.63 28.05 11.79
CA LEU A 195 -14.46 28.91 12.96
C LEU A 195 -13.21 29.78 12.83
N PHE A 196 -12.07 29.25 12.37
CA PHE A 196 -10.85 30.03 12.20
C PHE A 196 -11.00 31.13 11.15
N VAL A 197 -11.74 30.91 10.06
CA VAL A 197 -11.98 31.97 9.06
C VAL A 197 -12.74 33.15 9.68
N PHE A 198 -13.78 32.89 10.46
CA PHE A 198 -14.56 33.96 11.12
C PHE A 198 -13.83 34.55 12.34
N ALA A 199 -13.09 33.73 13.08
CA ALA A 199 -12.42 34.10 14.32
C ALA A 199 -10.91 34.36 14.18
N HIS A 200 -10.37 34.53 12.96
CA HIS A 200 -8.93 34.67 12.71
C HIS A 200 -8.27 35.80 13.52
N LYS A 201 -9.02 36.86 13.88
CA LYS A 201 -8.52 37.95 14.72
C LYS A 201 -8.31 37.55 16.20
N ARG A 202 -8.99 36.49 16.65
CA ARG A 202 -8.95 35.94 18.02
C ARG A 202 -7.97 34.78 18.20
N MET A 203 -7.28 34.38 17.12
CA MET A 203 -6.21 33.39 17.19
C MET A 203 -5.00 33.97 17.90
N HIS A 204 -4.37 33.16 18.78
CA HIS A 204 -3.19 33.58 19.53
C HIS A 204 -1.99 33.73 18.60
N GLN A 205 -1.03 34.56 19.01
CA GLN A 205 0.24 34.76 18.28
C GLN A 205 1.41 34.62 19.25
N LEU A 206 2.19 33.56 19.06
CA LEU A 206 3.40 33.30 19.82
C LEU A 206 4.57 34.07 19.18
N PHE A 207 5.56 34.45 19.98
CA PHE A 207 6.78 35.15 19.54
C PHE A 207 6.55 36.52 18.86
N ALA A 208 7.62 37.15 18.38
CA ALA A 208 7.57 38.35 17.55
C ALA A 208 7.30 37.98 16.08
N ALA A 209 6.86 38.95 15.27
CA ALA A 209 6.53 38.72 13.86
C ALA A 209 7.71 38.14 13.07
N GLY A 210 8.92 38.71 13.22
CA GLY A 210 10.12 38.19 12.56
C GLY A 210 10.46 36.75 12.97
N GLY A 211 10.31 36.42 14.25
CA GLY A 211 10.55 35.06 14.75
C GLY A 211 9.57 34.03 14.16
N ARG A 212 8.29 34.39 14.00
CA ARG A 212 7.30 33.52 13.34
C ARG A 212 7.62 33.28 11.87
N THR A 213 7.99 34.34 11.14
CA THR A 213 8.35 34.21 9.72
C THR A 213 9.60 33.36 9.55
N ALA A 214 10.63 33.58 10.38
CA ALA A 214 11.85 32.78 10.36
C ALA A 214 11.56 31.30 10.66
N ALA A 215 10.73 31.01 11.67
CA ALA A 215 10.34 29.63 12.01
C ALA A 215 9.66 28.94 10.82
N VAL A 216 8.72 29.61 10.15
CA VAL A 216 8.05 29.07 8.95
C VAL A 216 9.07 28.79 7.85
N LEU A 217 9.90 29.76 7.47
CA LEU A 217 10.87 29.60 6.38
C LEU A 217 11.90 28.49 6.64
N ILE A 218 12.46 28.45 7.85
CA ILE A 218 13.42 27.42 8.26
C ILE A 218 12.74 26.05 8.24
N SER A 219 11.52 25.93 8.79
CA SER A 219 10.79 24.67 8.79
C SER A 219 10.46 24.20 7.38
N THR A 220 10.06 25.08 6.47
CA THR A 220 9.78 24.73 5.07
C THR A 220 11.04 24.21 4.38
N ALA A 221 12.18 24.90 4.51
CA ALA A 221 13.44 24.47 3.91
C ALA A 221 13.91 23.12 4.48
N ALA A 222 13.84 22.95 5.81
CA ALA A 222 14.22 21.70 6.47
C ALA A 222 13.32 20.53 6.04
N LEU A 223 12.01 20.74 5.95
CA LEU A 223 11.05 19.71 5.52
C LEU A 223 11.20 19.35 4.05
N LEU A 224 11.46 20.32 3.17
CA LEU A 224 11.76 20.04 1.76
C LEU A 224 13.02 19.18 1.62
N PHE A 225 14.09 19.53 2.36
CA PHE A 225 15.31 18.74 2.37
C PHE A 225 15.05 17.33 2.91
N TYR A 226 14.33 17.21 4.02
CA TYR A 226 13.97 15.92 4.62
C TYR A 226 13.15 15.04 3.67
N CYS A 227 12.07 15.56 3.06
CA CYS A 227 11.28 14.83 2.08
C CYS A 227 12.12 14.41 0.86
N PHE A 228 13.01 15.29 0.38
CA PHE A 228 13.91 14.98 -0.74
C PHE A 228 14.87 13.84 -0.40
N THR A 229 15.45 13.83 0.81
CA THR A 229 16.34 12.75 1.25
C THR A 229 15.62 11.40 1.34
N ASN A 230 14.41 11.36 1.90
CA ASN A 230 13.60 10.14 2.00
C ASN A 230 13.18 9.64 0.61
N PHE A 231 12.77 10.55 -0.27
CA PHE A 231 12.41 10.23 -1.65
C PHE A 231 13.59 9.66 -2.46
N MET A 232 14.77 10.28 -2.37
CA MET A 232 15.91 9.94 -3.23
C MET A 232 16.63 8.66 -2.83
N TRP A 233 16.53 8.28 -1.56
CA TRP A 233 17.37 7.25 -0.96
C TRP A 233 16.60 6.17 -0.19
N ASP A 234 15.27 6.27 -0.01
CA ASP A 234 14.45 5.35 0.80
C ASP A 234 15.08 5.09 2.19
N LEU A 235 15.34 6.18 2.94
CA LEU A 235 15.87 6.15 4.31
C LEU A 235 14.81 6.56 5.35
N PRO A 236 13.67 5.85 5.47
CA PRO A 236 12.75 6.14 6.54
C PRO A 236 13.44 5.83 7.87
N HIS A 237 13.47 6.81 8.78
CA HIS A 237 14.00 6.60 10.13
C HIS A 237 13.22 5.54 10.91
N THR A 238 11.94 5.38 10.57
CA THR A 238 11.08 4.31 11.09
C THR A 238 10.23 3.79 9.95
N ASP A 239 10.32 2.49 9.72
CA ASP A 239 9.57 1.83 8.67
C ASP A 239 8.22 1.33 9.19
N PHE A 240 7.14 1.93 8.69
CA PHE A 240 5.76 1.54 9.01
C PHE A 240 5.18 0.51 8.02
N ARG A 241 5.92 0.13 6.97
CA ARG A 241 5.44 -0.81 5.96
C ARG A 241 5.28 -2.22 6.55
N PRO A 242 4.36 -3.04 6.03
CA PRO A 242 4.21 -4.44 6.41
C PRO A 242 5.50 -5.27 6.24
N PHE A 243 6.35 -4.88 5.28
CA PHE A 243 7.62 -5.53 4.93
C PHE A 243 8.84 -4.85 5.58
N LYS A 244 8.69 -4.29 6.78
CA LYS A 244 9.83 -3.73 7.52
C LYS A 244 10.84 -4.82 7.92
N VAL A 245 12.07 -4.40 8.21
CA VAL A 245 13.11 -5.30 8.73
C VAL A 245 12.60 -6.05 9.97
N ASP A 246 13.04 -7.30 10.12
CA ASP A 246 12.62 -8.29 11.13
C ASP A 246 11.22 -8.89 10.98
N ARG A 247 10.40 -8.44 10.02
CA ARG A 247 9.12 -9.10 9.73
C ARG A 247 9.31 -10.41 8.98
N ASN A 248 8.57 -11.45 9.38
CA ASN A 248 8.50 -12.71 8.64
C ASN A 248 7.25 -12.75 7.77
N ILE A 249 7.42 -12.60 6.46
CA ILE A 249 6.33 -12.54 5.47
C ILE A 249 5.56 -13.85 5.43
N ARG A 250 6.25 -15.00 5.49
CA ARG A 250 5.63 -16.33 5.45
C ARG A 250 4.70 -16.53 6.64
N LEU A 251 5.20 -16.26 7.85
CA LEU A 251 4.42 -16.40 9.07
C LEU A 251 3.34 -15.32 9.19
N GLU A 252 3.56 -14.13 8.65
CA GLU A 252 2.54 -13.08 8.58
C GLU A 252 1.36 -13.50 7.70
N LYS A 253 1.65 -14.03 6.50
CA LYS A 253 0.64 -14.56 5.60
C LYS A 253 -0.19 -15.67 6.25
N ALA A 254 0.48 -16.62 6.92
CA ALA A 254 -0.20 -17.67 7.67
C ALA A 254 -1.04 -17.10 8.83
N LEU A 255 -0.51 -16.12 9.58
CA LEU A 255 -1.20 -15.49 10.69
C LEU A 255 -2.49 -14.80 10.25
N GLU A 256 -2.41 -14.00 9.19
CA GLU A 256 -3.54 -13.25 8.65
C GLU A 256 -4.59 -14.20 8.06
N GLY A 257 -4.17 -15.24 7.33
CA GLY A 257 -5.10 -16.26 6.82
C GLY A 257 -5.83 -17.03 7.93
N LEU A 258 -5.15 -17.35 9.04
CA LEU A 258 -5.79 -17.94 10.22
C LEU A 258 -6.77 -16.96 10.88
N ALA A 259 -6.41 -15.68 10.95
CA ALA A 259 -7.27 -14.65 11.51
C ALA A 259 -8.56 -14.46 10.70
N GLU A 260 -8.44 -14.52 9.37
CA GLU A 260 -9.57 -14.47 8.42
C GLU A 260 -10.46 -15.70 8.51
N THR A 261 -9.88 -16.89 8.72
CA THR A 261 -10.66 -18.12 8.93
C THR A 261 -11.48 -18.07 10.22
N ASN A 262 -11.00 -17.33 11.23
CA ASN A 262 -11.71 -17.11 12.49
C ASN A 262 -12.72 -15.94 12.44
N VAL A 263 -13.00 -15.39 11.26
CA VAL A 263 -14.04 -14.38 11.08
C VAL A 263 -15.39 -15.06 10.99
N ASP A 264 -16.18 -14.93 12.05
CA ASP A 264 -17.55 -15.44 12.08
C ASP A 264 -18.52 -14.38 11.55
N VAL A 265 -19.55 -14.83 10.82
CA VAL A 265 -20.67 -13.96 10.42
C VAL A 265 -21.57 -13.77 11.64
N GLU A 266 -21.55 -12.60 12.26
CA GLU A 266 -22.34 -12.33 13.47
C GLU A 266 -23.81 -12.03 13.13
N ALA A 267 -24.04 -11.33 12.02
CA ALA A 267 -25.38 -10.91 11.60
C ALA A 267 -25.47 -10.73 10.08
N TYR A 268 -26.69 -10.82 9.56
CA TYR A 268 -27.01 -10.35 8.23
C TYR A 268 -27.74 -9.02 8.32
N ARG A 269 -27.35 -8.08 7.48
CA ARG A 269 -28.13 -6.88 7.16
C ARG A 269 -28.75 -7.09 5.79
N MET A 270 -30.06 -7.19 5.75
CA MET A 270 -30.83 -7.36 4.53
C MET A 270 -31.47 -6.03 4.15
N THR A 271 -31.28 -5.60 2.91
CA THR A 271 -31.89 -4.38 2.36
C THR A 271 -32.79 -4.75 1.19
N ASN A 272 -34.09 -4.45 1.28
CA ASN A 272 -35.02 -4.72 0.20
C ASN A 272 -34.74 -3.79 -0.99
N LYS A 273 -34.57 -4.35 -2.19
CA LYS A 273 -34.19 -3.60 -3.40
C LYS A 273 -35.27 -2.65 -3.92
N THR A 274 -36.53 -2.86 -3.55
CA THR A 274 -37.67 -2.05 -4.02
C THR A 274 -38.18 -1.08 -2.97
N THR A 275 -38.27 -1.51 -1.71
CA THR A 275 -38.83 -0.67 -0.63
C THR A 275 -37.75 0.13 0.13
N GLY A 276 -36.48 -0.27 0.02
CA GLY A 276 -35.38 0.30 0.80
C GLY A 276 -35.43 -0.05 2.29
N GLU A 277 -36.29 -1.00 2.69
CA GLU A 277 -36.40 -1.46 4.07
C GLU A 277 -35.13 -2.22 4.47
N VAL A 278 -34.55 -1.85 5.62
CA VAL A 278 -33.33 -2.45 6.16
C VAL A 278 -33.68 -3.27 7.41
N VAL A 279 -33.43 -4.57 7.36
CA VAL A 279 -33.63 -5.50 8.46
C VAL A 279 -32.26 -6.06 8.85
N GLN A 280 -31.90 -6.02 10.14
CA GLN A 280 -30.67 -6.62 10.64
C GLN A 280 -31.04 -7.76 11.60
N LEU A 281 -30.63 -8.99 11.26
CA LEU A 281 -30.86 -10.18 12.08
C LEU A 281 -29.53 -10.83 12.48
N PRO A 282 -29.34 -11.20 13.76
CA PRO A 282 -28.25 -12.08 14.16
C PRO A 282 -28.26 -13.38 13.32
N LEU A 283 -27.08 -13.95 13.05
CA LEU A 283 -26.94 -15.14 12.19
C LEU A 283 -27.93 -16.27 12.58
N ASN A 284 -28.06 -16.54 13.87
CA ASN A 284 -28.95 -17.58 14.41
C ASN A 284 -30.44 -17.36 14.12
N GLU A 285 -30.86 -16.10 14.01
CA GLU A 285 -32.25 -15.74 13.67
C GLU A 285 -32.44 -15.72 12.16
N TYR A 286 -31.45 -15.20 11.42
CA TYR A 286 -31.45 -15.21 9.96
C TYR A 286 -31.54 -16.64 9.42
N LEU A 287 -30.74 -17.58 9.91
CA LEU A 287 -30.78 -18.98 9.47
C LEU A 287 -32.15 -19.66 9.68
N LYS A 288 -32.99 -19.15 10.58
CA LYS A 288 -34.36 -19.64 10.78
C LYS A 288 -35.36 -19.05 9.79
N GLN A 289 -35.12 -17.82 9.34
CA GLN A 289 -36.04 -17.01 8.54
C GLN A 289 -35.50 -16.67 7.14
N TYR A 290 -34.36 -17.24 6.72
CA TYR A 290 -33.67 -16.87 5.48
C TYR A 290 -34.54 -16.99 4.21
N LYS A 291 -35.56 -17.85 4.24
CA LYS A 291 -36.52 -18.03 3.14
C LYS A 291 -37.42 -16.81 2.92
N GLU A 292 -37.56 -15.94 3.91
CA GLU A 292 -38.33 -14.70 3.84
C GLU A 292 -37.54 -13.58 3.12
N TYR A 293 -36.24 -13.79 2.90
CA TYR A 293 -35.33 -12.81 2.31
C TYR A 293 -34.63 -13.38 1.05
N PRO A 294 -35.37 -13.61 -0.07
CA PRO A 294 -34.78 -14.11 -1.30
C PRO A 294 -33.77 -13.12 -1.91
N LYS A 295 -32.65 -13.64 -2.44
CA LYS A 295 -31.53 -12.84 -2.99
C LYS A 295 -31.93 -11.99 -4.20
N GLU A 296 -33.00 -12.38 -4.88
CA GLU A 296 -33.56 -11.68 -6.01
C GLU A 296 -34.12 -10.32 -5.57
N GLU A 297 -34.82 -10.28 -4.43
CA GLU A 297 -35.53 -9.12 -3.91
C GLU A 297 -34.76 -8.36 -2.81
N TRP A 298 -33.87 -9.05 -2.10
CA TRP A 298 -33.09 -8.52 -0.98
C TRP A 298 -31.60 -8.54 -1.29
N ASP A 299 -30.93 -7.45 -0.96
CA ASP A 299 -29.47 -7.40 -0.91
C ASP A 299 -29.00 -7.79 0.50
N LEU A 300 -28.04 -8.70 0.59
CA LEU A 300 -27.61 -9.35 1.84
C LEU A 300 -26.17 -8.97 2.14
N GLU A 301 -25.97 -8.11 3.14
CA GLU A 301 -24.65 -7.75 3.65
C GLU A 301 -24.32 -8.59 4.90
N GLN A 302 -23.14 -9.22 4.92
CA GLN A 302 -22.66 -9.98 6.07
C GLN A 302 -21.92 -9.04 7.02
N ILE A 303 -22.37 -8.99 8.27
CA ILE A 303 -21.64 -8.33 9.35
C ILE A 303 -20.73 -9.37 9.97
N GLN A 304 -19.44 -9.19 9.70
CA GLN A 304 -18.37 -10.08 10.12
C GLN A 304 -17.72 -9.59 11.41
N SER A 305 -17.30 -10.51 12.27
CA SER A 305 -16.48 -10.20 13.44
C SER A 305 -15.09 -9.70 13.03
N GLU A 306 -14.40 -9.00 13.93
CA GLU A 306 -12.99 -8.64 13.66
C GLU A 306 -12.12 -9.90 13.56
N PRO A 307 -11.16 -9.98 12.61
CA PRO A 307 -10.26 -11.12 12.45
C PRO A 307 -9.35 -11.25 13.68
N ARG A 308 -9.39 -12.41 14.35
CA ARG A 308 -8.68 -12.64 15.61
C ARG A 308 -7.90 -13.94 15.59
N VAL A 309 -6.76 -13.93 16.27
CA VAL A 309 -5.98 -15.13 16.56
C VAL A 309 -5.98 -15.36 18.05
N THR A 310 -6.35 -16.58 18.43
CA THR A 310 -6.45 -17.01 19.82
C THR A 310 -5.37 -18.05 20.12
N LEU A 311 -4.55 -17.76 21.12
CA LEU A 311 -3.58 -18.67 21.70
C LEU A 311 -4.14 -19.25 22.99
N VAL A 312 -4.00 -20.56 23.18
CA VAL A 312 -4.40 -21.26 24.40
C VAL A 312 -3.18 -21.91 25.03
N ARG A 313 -3.02 -21.76 26.35
CA ARG A 313 -1.94 -22.39 27.08
C ARG A 313 -2.09 -23.91 27.02
N SER A 314 -1.05 -24.62 26.57
CA SER A 314 -1.06 -26.08 26.45
C SER A 314 0.25 -26.66 26.98
N ALA A 315 0.16 -27.59 27.94
CA ALA A 315 1.32 -28.17 28.64
C ALA A 315 2.19 -29.07 27.73
N GLY A 316 1.75 -29.36 26.50
CA GLY A 316 2.49 -30.13 25.50
C GLY A 316 2.93 -29.35 24.27
N ALA A 317 2.63 -28.05 24.18
CA ALA A 317 2.96 -27.23 23.02
C ALA A 317 4.34 -26.56 23.15
N PRO A 318 5.12 -26.44 22.06
CA PRO A 318 6.34 -25.64 22.05
C PRO A 318 6.04 -24.20 22.48
N GLU A 319 6.93 -23.59 23.27
CA GLU A 319 6.72 -22.26 23.87
C GLU A 319 5.51 -22.13 24.84
N GLY A 320 4.82 -23.25 25.16
CA GLY A 320 3.76 -23.34 26.16
C GLY A 320 2.36 -22.90 25.70
N TYR A 321 2.18 -22.58 24.41
CA TYR A 321 0.93 -22.13 23.81
C TYR A 321 0.67 -22.86 22.49
N ALA A 322 -0.60 -23.15 22.19
CA ALA A 322 -1.06 -23.72 20.93
C ALA A 322 -2.04 -22.77 20.25
N ILE A 323 -2.15 -22.88 18.93
CA ILE A 323 -3.15 -22.14 18.13
C ILE A 323 -4.21 -23.17 17.69
N PRO A 324 -5.40 -23.19 18.30
CA PRO A 324 -6.42 -24.21 17.98
C PRO A 324 -6.79 -24.26 16.49
N SER A 325 -6.77 -23.11 15.81
CA SER A 325 -7.07 -23.02 14.38
C SER A 325 -5.95 -23.51 13.45
N ALA A 326 -4.75 -23.77 13.99
CA ALA A 326 -3.57 -24.23 13.24
C ALA A 326 -3.07 -25.60 13.73
N GLU A 327 -3.91 -26.35 14.43
CA GLU A 327 -3.54 -27.64 15.03
C GLU A 327 -3.07 -28.63 13.95
N GLY A 328 -1.81 -29.06 14.04
CA GLY A 328 -1.20 -30.02 13.11
C GLY A 328 -0.51 -29.40 11.89
N GLU A 329 -0.53 -28.07 11.76
CA GLU A 329 0.16 -27.36 10.69
C GLU A 329 1.68 -27.29 10.94
N PRO A 330 2.52 -27.50 9.92
CA PRO A 330 3.98 -27.56 10.09
C PRO A 330 4.59 -26.24 10.58
N TYR A 331 3.92 -25.11 10.35
CA TYR A 331 4.36 -23.78 10.77
C TYR A 331 3.83 -23.36 12.15
N GLU A 332 2.99 -24.15 12.82
CA GLU A 332 2.36 -23.78 14.10
C GLU A 332 3.40 -23.36 15.15
N GLN A 333 4.46 -24.17 15.29
CA GLN A 333 5.50 -23.93 16.29
C GLN A 333 6.27 -22.63 16.02
N GLU A 334 6.64 -22.40 14.75
CA GLU A 334 7.33 -21.19 14.31
C GLU A 334 6.44 -19.95 14.49
N LEU A 335 5.13 -20.11 14.25
CA LEU A 335 4.15 -19.05 14.37
C LEU A 335 3.95 -18.62 15.83
N VAL A 336 3.90 -19.56 16.79
CA VAL A 336 3.80 -19.24 18.22
C VAL A 336 5.05 -18.48 18.70
N ALA A 337 6.25 -18.93 18.30
CA ALA A 337 7.49 -18.24 18.63
C ALA A 337 7.52 -16.81 18.04
N TYR A 338 7.09 -16.66 16.78
CA TYR A 338 6.96 -15.35 16.12
C TYR A 338 5.94 -14.45 16.82
N LEU A 339 4.80 -14.98 17.27
CA LEU A 339 3.78 -14.23 18.00
C LEU A 339 4.30 -13.76 19.35
N LYS A 340 5.03 -14.60 20.08
CA LYS A 340 5.67 -14.22 21.35
C LYS A 340 6.62 -13.04 21.17
N GLU A 341 7.44 -13.04 20.12
CA GLU A 341 8.32 -11.92 19.76
C GLU A 341 7.50 -10.67 19.37
N ARG A 342 6.54 -10.83 18.46
CA ARG A 342 5.70 -9.75 17.93
C ARG A 342 4.88 -9.05 19.01
N TRP A 343 4.35 -9.79 19.97
CA TRP A 343 3.40 -9.31 20.97
C TRP A 343 4.04 -8.84 22.27
N GLY A 344 5.37 -8.92 22.37
CA GLY A 344 6.13 -8.50 23.55
C GLY A 344 5.95 -9.46 24.73
N GLY A 345 5.71 -10.75 24.45
CA GLY A 345 5.40 -11.77 25.44
C GLY A 345 3.95 -12.26 25.41
N LEU A 346 3.73 -13.41 26.05
CA LEU A 346 2.44 -14.09 26.18
C LEU A 346 2.14 -14.24 27.67
N GLU A 347 1.09 -13.58 28.17
CA GLU A 347 0.65 -13.65 29.56
C GLU A 347 -0.82 -14.06 29.63
N GLY A 348 -1.14 -15.04 30.48
CA GLY A 348 -2.49 -15.56 30.69
C GLY A 348 -2.75 -16.91 30.03
N ASP A 349 -3.88 -17.54 30.36
CA ASP A 349 -4.26 -18.87 29.88
C ASP A 349 -4.89 -18.86 28.48
N THR A 350 -5.49 -17.74 28.08
CA THR A 350 -6.05 -17.53 26.74
C THR A 350 -5.78 -16.11 26.29
N ILE A 351 -5.14 -15.95 25.13
CA ILE A 351 -4.75 -14.65 24.57
C ILE A 351 -5.42 -14.53 23.20
N SER A 352 -6.38 -13.60 23.08
CA SER A 352 -7.05 -13.33 21.80
C SER A 352 -6.80 -11.88 21.38
N ARG A 353 -6.08 -11.69 20.27
CA ARG A 353 -5.80 -10.36 19.71
C ARG A 353 -6.32 -10.25 18.28
N VAL A 354 -6.79 -9.06 17.93
CA VAL A 354 -7.19 -8.70 16.57
C VAL A 354 -5.93 -8.61 15.71
N VAL A 355 -5.97 -9.26 14.55
CA VAL A 355 -4.92 -9.20 13.54
C VAL A 355 -5.52 -8.55 12.31
N GLU A 356 -5.13 -7.31 12.04
CA GLU A 356 -5.56 -6.60 10.84
C GLU A 356 -4.89 -7.21 9.61
N HIS A 357 -5.66 -7.35 8.53
CA HIS A 357 -5.13 -7.74 7.22
C HIS A 357 -4.16 -6.67 6.69
N THR A 358 -3.01 -7.10 6.19
CA THR A 358 -1.97 -6.23 5.62
C THR A 358 -1.60 -6.67 4.21
N LYS A 359 -0.72 -5.91 3.54
CA LYS A 359 -0.21 -6.33 2.22
C LYS A 359 0.73 -7.55 2.29
N ALA A 360 1.09 -8.02 3.48
CA ALA A 360 1.98 -9.18 3.63
C ALA A 360 1.28 -10.50 3.29
N SER A 361 0.00 -10.66 3.63
CA SER A 361 -0.83 -11.82 3.24
C SER A 361 -1.04 -11.91 1.73
N GLU A 362 -1.18 -10.75 1.09
CA GLU A 362 -1.31 -10.60 -0.36
C GLU A 362 -0.02 -10.88 -1.13
N PHE A 363 1.07 -11.28 -0.45
CA PHE A 363 2.29 -11.65 -1.15
C PHE A 363 2.03 -12.88 -2.02
N GLU A 364 2.01 -12.65 -3.33
CA GLU A 364 1.86 -13.66 -4.37
C GLU A 364 2.89 -13.39 -5.47
N ALA A 365 3.75 -14.37 -5.73
CA ALA A 365 4.74 -14.38 -6.78
C ALA A 365 4.40 -15.48 -7.78
N VAL A 366 4.25 -15.09 -9.04
CA VAL A 366 3.80 -15.96 -10.11
C VAL A 366 4.96 -16.29 -11.05
N GLY A 367 5.17 -17.58 -11.25
CA GLY A 367 6.17 -18.15 -12.13
C GLY A 367 5.81 -18.05 -13.62
N PRO A 368 6.78 -18.33 -14.53
CA PRO A 368 6.48 -18.53 -15.94
C PRO A 368 5.42 -19.63 -16.11
N GLY A 369 4.34 -19.34 -16.82
CA GLY A 369 3.20 -20.26 -16.98
C GLY A 369 2.09 -20.14 -15.92
N GLY A 370 2.18 -19.18 -14.99
CA GLY A 370 1.07 -18.83 -14.11
C GLY A 370 0.99 -19.61 -12.79
N SER A 371 2.02 -20.36 -12.40
CA SER A 371 2.05 -21.07 -11.12
C SER A 371 2.44 -20.15 -9.97
N ASP A 372 1.74 -20.23 -8.84
CA ASP A 372 2.17 -19.58 -7.59
C ASP A 372 3.41 -20.30 -7.04
N ILE A 373 4.48 -19.54 -6.79
CA ILE A 373 5.76 -20.01 -6.25
C ILE A 373 6.12 -19.32 -4.93
N SER A 374 5.17 -18.58 -4.33
CA SER A 374 5.40 -17.76 -3.14
C SER A 374 5.95 -18.57 -1.97
N GLU A 375 5.38 -19.75 -1.73
CA GLU A 375 5.86 -20.65 -0.68
C GLU A 375 7.29 -21.10 -0.93
N GLU A 376 7.65 -21.47 -2.16
CA GLU A 376 9.01 -21.91 -2.50
C GLU A 376 10.03 -20.79 -2.23
N LEU A 377 9.69 -19.55 -2.58
CA LEU A 377 10.57 -18.40 -2.39
C LEU A 377 10.72 -18.03 -0.91
N LEU A 378 9.61 -18.06 -0.14
CA LEU A 378 9.60 -17.64 1.26
C LEU A 378 10.03 -18.74 2.24
N SER A 379 9.92 -20.02 1.88
CA SER A 379 10.29 -21.13 2.77
C SER A 379 11.77 -21.52 2.73
N ASN A 380 12.59 -20.82 1.93
CA ASN A 380 14.01 -21.11 1.83
C ASN A 380 14.72 -20.93 3.19
N PRO A 381 15.28 -22.00 3.80
CA PRO A 381 15.94 -21.91 5.10
C PRO A 381 17.27 -21.14 5.07
N ASN A 382 17.91 -21.09 3.90
CA ASN A 382 19.12 -20.31 3.66
C ASN A 382 18.79 -18.86 3.32
N TYR A 383 19.82 -18.00 3.32
CA TYR A 383 19.66 -16.63 2.84
C TYR A 383 19.35 -16.60 1.34
N SER A 384 18.51 -15.66 0.92
CA SER A 384 18.20 -15.41 -0.48
C SER A 384 18.03 -13.93 -0.76
N PHE A 385 18.35 -13.51 -1.98
CA PHE A 385 18.22 -12.14 -2.44
C PHE A 385 16.99 -12.01 -3.34
N MET A 386 16.06 -11.16 -2.92
CA MET A 386 14.87 -10.79 -3.67
C MET A 386 15.06 -9.38 -4.23
N ILE A 387 15.14 -9.28 -5.56
CA ILE A 387 15.26 -8.02 -6.29
C ILE A 387 13.85 -7.55 -6.65
N ILE A 388 13.51 -6.32 -6.31
CA ILE A 388 12.18 -5.73 -6.56
C ILE A 388 12.29 -4.72 -7.71
N ALA A 389 11.47 -4.92 -8.74
CA ALA A 389 11.39 -4.07 -9.91
C ALA A 389 9.93 -3.79 -10.27
N TYR A 390 9.25 -2.93 -9.51
CA TYR A 390 7.81 -2.70 -9.68
C TYR A 390 7.42 -2.12 -11.07
N LYS A 391 8.36 -1.62 -11.87
CA LYS A 391 8.09 -1.20 -13.26
C LYS A 391 9.37 -1.20 -14.09
N LEU A 392 9.39 -1.97 -15.17
CA LEU A 392 10.49 -1.93 -16.15
C LEU A 392 10.34 -0.70 -17.06
N LYS A 393 11.28 0.25 -16.97
CA LYS A 393 11.23 1.54 -17.69
C LYS A 393 11.91 1.46 -19.05
N ALA A 394 11.11 1.26 -20.10
CA ALA A 394 11.54 1.50 -21.47
C ALA A 394 11.52 3.01 -21.78
N ALA A 395 12.48 3.48 -22.59
CA ALA A 395 12.50 4.82 -23.19
C ALA A 395 11.54 4.93 -24.38
N GLY A 396 11.24 3.80 -25.03
CA GLY A 396 10.27 3.69 -26.12
C GLY A 396 10.05 2.23 -26.50
N GLU A 397 8.95 1.96 -27.20
CA GLU A 397 8.60 0.64 -27.70
C GLU A 397 8.28 0.79 -29.20
N GLU A 398 8.93 -0.03 -30.03
CA GLU A 398 8.70 -0.04 -31.48
C GLU A 398 8.21 -1.42 -31.90
N THR A 399 7.10 -1.46 -32.63
CA THR A 399 6.59 -2.72 -33.18
C THR A 399 7.23 -2.96 -34.53
N VAL A 400 8.04 -4.02 -34.63
CA VAL A 400 8.70 -4.43 -35.87
C VAL A 400 8.05 -5.71 -36.37
N ALA A 401 7.67 -5.75 -37.65
CA ALA A 401 7.18 -6.97 -38.28
C ALA A 401 8.37 -7.88 -38.61
N GLU A 402 8.48 -9.02 -37.92
CA GLU A 402 9.47 -10.06 -38.18
C GLU A 402 8.85 -11.17 -39.04
N LEU A 403 9.55 -11.61 -40.08
CA LEU A 403 9.11 -12.73 -40.93
C LEU A 403 9.57 -14.04 -40.30
N VAL A 404 8.66 -14.73 -39.61
CA VAL A 404 8.92 -16.06 -39.06
C VAL A 404 8.61 -17.10 -40.14
N THR A 405 9.53 -18.04 -40.32
CA THR A 405 9.41 -19.10 -41.32
C THR A 405 8.90 -20.37 -40.64
N ASP A 406 7.65 -20.72 -40.90
CA ASP A 406 7.04 -21.94 -40.38
C ASP A 406 7.19 -23.06 -41.41
N THR A 407 7.75 -24.19 -40.97
CA THR A 407 7.87 -25.39 -41.80
C THR A 407 6.76 -26.37 -41.43
N ILE A 408 5.82 -26.58 -42.33
CA ILE A 408 4.74 -27.56 -42.17
C ILE A 408 5.27 -28.90 -42.67
N TYR A 409 5.21 -29.91 -41.81
CA TYR A 409 5.61 -31.29 -42.13
C TYR A 409 4.39 -32.13 -42.43
N ALA A 410 4.38 -32.81 -43.58
CA ALA A 410 3.47 -33.91 -43.85
C ALA A 410 4.11 -35.22 -43.40
N ILE A 411 3.31 -36.11 -42.82
CA ILE A 411 3.74 -37.47 -42.47
C ILE A 411 3.27 -38.39 -43.59
N ASP A 412 4.21 -39.05 -44.25
CA ASP A 412 3.92 -40.01 -45.31
C ASP A 412 4.31 -41.42 -44.86
N THR A 413 3.60 -42.42 -45.37
CA THR A 413 3.88 -43.84 -45.09
C THR A 413 4.66 -44.44 -46.24
N VAL A 414 5.90 -44.85 -45.97
CA VAL A 414 6.73 -45.60 -46.92
C VAL A 414 6.76 -47.06 -46.47
N ALA A 415 6.17 -47.93 -47.28
CA ALA A 415 6.26 -49.37 -47.09
C ALA A 415 7.61 -49.87 -47.66
N VAL A 416 8.43 -50.48 -46.81
CA VAL A 416 9.66 -51.16 -47.22
C VAL A 416 9.51 -52.61 -46.78
N GLU A 417 9.37 -53.50 -47.77
CA GLU A 417 9.06 -54.92 -47.57
C GLU A 417 7.78 -55.08 -46.71
N ASP A 418 7.83 -55.81 -45.59
CA ASP A 418 6.69 -56.07 -44.69
C ASP A 418 6.56 -55.07 -43.53
N THR A 419 7.27 -53.92 -43.58
CA THR A 419 7.19 -52.89 -42.53
C THR A 419 6.78 -51.53 -43.08
N ILE A 420 5.80 -50.89 -42.44
CA ILE A 420 5.39 -49.52 -42.73
C ILE A 420 6.21 -48.58 -41.86
N LYS A 421 6.96 -47.67 -42.48
CA LYS A 421 7.69 -46.60 -41.78
C LYS A 421 7.05 -45.26 -42.08
N LEU A 422 6.81 -44.48 -41.03
CA LEU A 422 6.34 -43.09 -41.13
C LEU A 422 7.56 -42.19 -41.38
N VAL A 423 7.55 -41.46 -42.50
CA VAL A 423 8.61 -40.52 -42.88
C VAL A 423 8.03 -39.11 -42.86
N ARG A 424 8.66 -38.20 -42.13
CA ARG A 424 8.32 -36.77 -42.16
C ARG A 424 8.92 -36.13 -43.41
N ARG A 425 8.07 -35.58 -44.27
CA ARG A 425 8.46 -34.77 -45.44
C ARG A 425 8.03 -33.33 -45.21
N ILE A 426 8.86 -32.38 -45.63
CA ILE A 426 8.48 -30.96 -45.64
C ILE A 426 7.43 -30.75 -46.73
N ASP A 427 6.25 -30.29 -46.34
CA ASP A 427 5.10 -30.06 -47.23
C ASP A 427 5.12 -28.63 -47.77
N LYS A 428 5.17 -27.65 -46.86
CA LYS A 428 5.19 -26.22 -47.21
C LYS A 428 6.05 -25.45 -46.22
N VAL A 429 6.79 -24.48 -46.73
CA VAL A 429 7.46 -23.46 -45.92
C VAL A 429 6.65 -22.18 -46.08
N ASP A 430 5.92 -21.79 -45.04
CA ASP A 430 5.10 -20.57 -45.02
C ASP A 430 5.82 -19.46 -44.26
N LYS A 431 5.64 -18.21 -44.70
CA LYS A 431 6.22 -17.04 -44.03
C LYS A 431 5.10 -16.30 -43.33
N ARG A 432 5.08 -16.36 -42.00
CA ARG A 432 4.13 -15.62 -41.17
C ARG A 432 4.77 -14.31 -40.73
N GLN A 433 4.09 -13.19 -40.96
CA GLN A 433 4.46 -11.94 -40.31
C GLN A 433 4.02 -12.02 -38.86
N VAL A 434 4.97 -11.91 -37.94
CA VAL A 434 4.72 -11.81 -36.51
C VAL A 434 5.17 -10.41 -36.09
N GLU A 435 4.26 -9.65 -35.50
CA GLU A 435 4.59 -8.36 -34.91
C GLU A 435 5.36 -8.62 -33.61
N LYS A 436 6.59 -8.13 -33.53
CA LYS A 436 7.44 -8.24 -32.35
C LYS A 436 7.75 -6.85 -31.83
N THR A 437 7.46 -6.63 -30.55
CA THR A 437 7.77 -5.36 -29.88
C THR A 437 9.25 -5.34 -29.49
N VAL A 438 9.99 -4.39 -30.04
CA VAL A 438 11.37 -4.08 -29.66
C VAL A 438 11.34 -2.99 -28.60
N TYR A 439 11.94 -3.28 -27.45
CA TYR A 439 12.00 -2.36 -26.32
C TYR A 439 13.32 -1.61 -26.32
N ASN A 440 13.26 -0.29 -26.43
CA ASN A 440 14.41 0.59 -26.24
C ASN A 440 14.49 0.93 -24.75
N TRP A 441 15.45 0.36 -24.04
CA TRP A 441 15.58 0.52 -22.59
C TRP A 441 16.20 1.85 -22.20
N ASN A 442 15.72 2.46 -21.11
CA ASN A 442 16.29 3.70 -20.60
C ASN A 442 17.70 3.43 -20.00
N PRO A 443 18.77 4.08 -20.50
CA PRO A 443 20.14 3.87 -19.99
C PRO A 443 20.29 4.17 -18.50
N ASP A 444 19.65 5.24 -18.01
CA ASP A 444 19.71 5.63 -16.59
C ASP A 444 19.03 4.59 -15.69
N TYR A 445 17.99 3.93 -16.21
CA TYR A 445 17.32 2.85 -15.50
C TYR A 445 18.13 1.55 -15.53
N MET A 446 18.83 1.24 -16.63
CA MET A 446 19.67 0.05 -16.73
C MET A 446 20.97 0.15 -15.93
N ALA A 447 21.55 1.34 -15.81
CA ALA A 447 22.81 1.57 -15.10
C ALA A 447 22.90 0.90 -13.72
N PRO A 448 21.92 1.05 -12.79
CA PRO A 448 21.99 0.39 -11.48
C PRO A 448 21.93 -1.14 -11.54
N TRP A 449 21.28 -1.72 -12.56
CA TRP A 449 21.25 -3.17 -12.73
C TRP A 449 22.65 -3.70 -13.04
N VAL A 450 23.28 -3.14 -14.06
CA VAL A 450 24.60 -3.59 -14.54
C VAL A 450 25.71 -3.29 -13.54
N THR A 451 25.66 -2.13 -12.89
CA THR A 451 26.78 -1.66 -12.04
C THR A 451 26.75 -2.17 -10.61
N LYS A 452 25.57 -2.54 -10.09
CA LYS A 452 25.39 -2.82 -8.66
C LYS A 452 24.59 -4.09 -8.41
N VAL A 453 23.39 -4.21 -8.98
CA VAL A 453 22.49 -5.33 -8.66
C VAL A 453 23.00 -6.65 -9.23
N ASN A 454 23.40 -6.69 -10.51
CA ASN A 454 23.85 -7.90 -11.18
C ASN A 454 25.18 -8.43 -10.60
N PRO A 455 26.21 -7.59 -10.36
CA PRO A 455 27.42 -8.05 -9.68
C PRO A 455 27.17 -8.64 -8.30
N LEU A 456 26.24 -8.06 -7.53
CA LEU A 456 25.84 -8.59 -6.23
C LEU A 456 25.07 -9.92 -6.36
N ALA A 457 24.19 -10.03 -7.33
CA ALA A 457 23.44 -11.26 -7.62
C ALA A 457 24.38 -12.39 -8.03
N GLU A 458 25.32 -12.13 -8.93
CA GLU A 458 26.34 -13.09 -9.39
C GLU A 458 27.20 -13.56 -8.22
N ALA A 459 27.74 -12.64 -7.40
CA ALA A 459 28.52 -12.99 -6.21
C ALA A 459 27.71 -13.80 -5.18
N ALA A 460 26.42 -13.50 -5.02
CA ALA A 460 25.53 -14.25 -4.14
C ALA A 460 25.27 -15.67 -4.68
N GLU A 461 25.05 -15.83 -5.98
CA GLU A 461 24.86 -17.13 -6.63
C GLU A 461 26.14 -17.99 -6.58
N GLU A 462 27.31 -17.40 -6.81
CA GLU A 462 28.61 -18.07 -6.63
C GLU A 462 28.84 -18.54 -5.20
N ALA A 463 28.36 -17.78 -4.21
CA ALA A 463 28.37 -18.17 -2.80
C ALA A 463 27.29 -19.20 -2.42
N GLY A 464 26.44 -19.61 -3.36
CA GLY A 464 25.39 -20.62 -3.17
C GLY A 464 24.08 -20.07 -2.61
N PHE A 465 23.88 -18.75 -2.59
CA PHE A 465 22.62 -18.12 -2.20
C PHE A 465 21.69 -18.00 -3.40
N LYS A 466 20.39 -18.25 -3.21
CA LYS A 466 19.39 -18.08 -4.27
C LYS A 466 19.14 -16.60 -4.51
N THR A 467 19.11 -16.19 -5.77
CA THR A 467 18.72 -14.84 -6.19
C THR A 467 17.54 -14.91 -7.16
N PHE A 468 16.57 -14.01 -7.01
CA PHE A 468 15.42 -13.90 -7.91
C PHE A 468 14.91 -12.46 -7.96
N ALA A 469 14.22 -12.11 -9.05
CA ALA A 469 13.58 -10.81 -9.20
C ALA A 469 12.06 -10.92 -9.28
N LEU A 470 11.37 -9.96 -8.67
CA LEU A 470 9.93 -9.76 -8.81
C LEU A 470 9.68 -8.46 -9.57
N THR A 471 8.81 -8.51 -10.57
CA THR A 471 8.40 -7.35 -11.37
C THR A 471 6.89 -7.28 -11.47
N ALA A 472 6.36 -6.07 -11.67
CA ALA A 472 4.95 -5.96 -12.04
C ALA A 472 4.72 -6.72 -13.35
N PHE A 473 3.49 -7.20 -13.53
CA PHE A 473 3.10 -8.02 -14.68
C PHE A 473 3.60 -7.39 -15.99
N ALA A 474 4.46 -8.13 -16.69
CA ALA A 474 5.06 -7.74 -17.95
C ALA A 474 5.05 -8.96 -18.88
N GLY A 475 4.78 -8.73 -20.17
CA GLY A 475 4.79 -9.81 -21.17
C GLY A 475 6.15 -10.52 -21.22
N GLU A 476 6.14 -11.81 -21.53
CA GLU A 476 7.36 -12.64 -21.55
C GLU A 476 8.44 -12.06 -22.48
N ASP A 477 8.05 -11.50 -23.62
CA ASP A 477 8.96 -10.83 -24.56
C ASP A 477 9.67 -9.61 -23.94
N LYS A 478 8.93 -8.83 -23.13
CA LYS A 478 9.48 -7.67 -22.42
C LYS A 478 10.49 -8.11 -21.38
N LEU A 479 10.21 -9.18 -20.64
CA LEU A 479 11.13 -9.75 -19.66
C LEU A 479 12.38 -10.33 -20.33
N ALA A 480 12.22 -11.08 -21.41
CA ALA A 480 13.32 -11.68 -22.15
C ALA A 480 14.25 -10.61 -22.74
N SER A 481 13.70 -9.56 -23.36
CA SER A 481 14.50 -8.47 -23.89
C SER A 481 15.19 -7.65 -22.79
N PHE A 482 14.55 -7.45 -21.63
CA PHE A 482 15.17 -6.78 -20.48
C PHE A 482 16.35 -7.58 -19.92
N LYS A 483 16.17 -8.90 -19.74
CA LYS A 483 17.24 -9.80 -19.28
C LYS A 483 18.42 -9.80 -20.24
N ALA A 484 18.15 -9.87 -21.54
CA ALA A 484 19.18 -9.82 -22.56
C ALA A 484 19.94 -8.48 -22.56
N ALA A 485 19.24 -7.36 -22.37
CA ALA A 485 19.85 -6.03 -22.34
C ALA A 485 20.69 -5.77 -21.08
N THR A 486 20.27 -6.31 -19.94
CA THR A 486 20.94 -6.08 -18.65
C THR A 486 21.97 -7.15 -18.28
N GLY A 487 21.93 -8.32 -18.92
CA GLY A 487 22.74 -9.48 -18.54
C GLY A 487 22.26 -10.17 -17.26
N SER A 488 20.98 -10.01 -16.90
CA SER A 488 20.45 -10.56 -15.64
C SER A 488 20.26 -12.08 -15.73
N GLY A 489 21.11 -12.85 -15.05
CA GLY A 489 21.13 -14.32 -15.09
C GLY A 489 20.10 -15.05 -14.22
N TYR A 490 19.48 -14.36 -13.26
CA TYR A 490 18.53 -14.91 -12.29
C TYR A 490 17.08 -14.98 -12.83
N PRO A 491 16.22 -15.84 -12.23
CA PRO A 491 14.81 -15.91 -12.60
C PRO A 491 14.06 -14.62 -12.27
N PHE A 492 13.07 -14.30 -13.10
CA PHE A 492 12.13 -13.19 -12.90
C PHE A 492 10.74 -13.78 -12.75
N TYR A 493 10.00 -13.27 -11.78
CA TYR A 493 8.63 -13.64 -11.48
C TYR A 493 7.77 -12.39 -11.45
N THR A 494 6.46 -12.56 -11.59
CA THR A 494 5.52 -11.45 -11.59
C THR A 494 4.78 -11.37 -10.25
N ALA A 495 4.45 -10.15 -9.85
CA ALA A 495 3.65 -9.87 -8.65
C ALA A 495 2.87 -8.56 -8.85
N ASP A 496 1.91 -8.30 -7.95
CA ASP A 496 1.15 -7.05 -7.95
C ASP A 496 2.04 -5.80 -7.79
N ASP A 497 1.76 -4.72 -8.52
CA ASP A 497 2.63 -3.55 -8.53
C ASP A 497 2.56 -2.75 -7.21
N ILE A 498 1.39 -2.71 -6.57
CA ILE A 498 1.18 -2.06 -5.27
C ILE A 498 1.92 -2.83 -4.19
N LEU A 499 1.85 -4.17 -4.21
CA LEU A 499 2.64 -5.05 -3.35
C LEU A 499 4.13 -4.74 -3.48
N LEU A 500 4.68 -4.75 -4.70
CA LEU A 500 6.11 -4.48 -4.93
C LEU A 500 6.54 -3.10 -4.45
N LYS A 501 5.74 -2.06 -4.72
CA LYS A 501 5.97 -0.71 -4.21
C LYS A 501 5.95 -0.67 -2.67
N THR A 502 5.19 -1.56 -2.02
CA THR A 502 5.06 -1.63 -0.55
C THR A 502 6.23 -2.37 0.11
N ILE A 503 6.90 -3.28 -0.61
CA ILE A 503 8.08 -4.00 -0.08
C ILE A 503 9.26 -3.04 0.12
N VAL A 504 9.61 -2.28 -0.92
CA VAL A 504 10.74 -1.34 -0.94
C VAL A 504 10.44 -0.17 -1.87
N ARG A 505 10.77 1.07 -1.48
CA ARG A 505 10.52 2.26 -2.32
C ARG A 505 11.69 2.51 -3.26
N SER A 506 12.10 1.46 -3.98
CA SER A 506 13.25 1.49 -4.88
C SER A 506 12.95 0.66 -6.13
N ASN A 507 13.46 1.10 -7.28
CA ASN A 507 13.30 0.41 -8.56
C ASN A 507 14.58 0.56 -9.41
N PRO A 508 15.49 -0.41 -9.37
CA PRO A 508 15.41 -1.67 -8.60
C PRO A 508 15.65 -1.47 -7.10
N GLY A 509 15.10 -2.35 -6.26
CA GLY A 509 15.43 -2.49 -4.83
C GLY A 509 15.91 -3.91 -4.53
N VAL A 510 16.67 -4.10 -3.44
CA VAL A 510 17.16 -5.43 -3.04
C VAL A 510 16.71 -5.73 -1.62
N VAL A 511 16.22 -6.95 -1.38
CA VAL A 511 15.78 -7.43 -0.08
C VAL A 511 16.51 -8.73 0.24
N LEU A 512 17.18 -8.79 1.38
CA LEU A 512 17.76 -10.01 1.94
C LEU A 512 16.72 -10.71 2.80
N LEU A 513 16.41 -11.96 2.43
CA LEU A 513 15.46 -12.82 3.13
C LEU A 513 16.17 -14.02 3.74
N LYS A 514 15.62 -14.56 4.83
CA LYS A 514 15.95 -15.89 5.36
C LYS A 514 14.70 -16.52 5.95
N ASN A 515 14.27 -17.66 5.42
CA ASN A 515 13.05 -18.36 5.84
C ASN A 515 11.84 -17.42 5.98
N GLY A 516 11.65 -16.53 4.99
CA GLY A 516 10.56 -15.57 4.94
C GLY A 516 10.76 -14.31 5.79
N ARG A 517 11.78 -14.27 6.65
CA ARG A 517 12.15 -13.09 7.46
C ARG A 517 12.96 -12.09 6.64
N VAL A 518 12.52 -10.83 6.64
CA VAL A 518 13.23 -9.69 6.07
C VAL A 518 14.41 -9.35 6.98
N ILE A 519 15.62 -9.67 6.53
CA ILE A 519 16.86 -9.40 7.27
C ILE A 519 17.30 -7.97 7.05
N GLN A 520 17.26 -7.50 5.80
CA GLN A 520 17.57 -6.12 5.44
C GLN A 520 17.03 -5.80 4.04
N LYS A 521 16.86 -4.53 3.73
CA LYS A 521 16.52 -4.05 2.39
C LYS A 521 17.26 -2.78 2.03
N TRP A 522 17.51 -2.59 0.73
CA TRP A 522 18.31 -1.48 0.23
C TRP A 522 17.70 -0.85 -1.03
N HIS A 523 17.78 0.47 -1.06
CA HIS A 523 17.68 1.22 -2.29
C HIS A 523 18.95 1.00 -3.12
N HIS A 524 18.84 0.92 -4.45
CA HIS A 524 20.00 0.60 -5.32
C HIS A 524 21.20 1.55 -5.14
N LYS A 525 20.95 2.84 -4.86
CA LYS A 525 22.00 3.85 -4.57
C LYS A 525 22.78 3.60 -3.28
N GLN A 526 22.23 2.81 -2.35
CA GLN A 526 22.82 2.50 -1.05
C GLN A 526 23.05 1.00 -0.90
N LEU A 527 23.06 0.26 -2.01
CA LEU A 527 23.33 -1.16 -2.01
C LEU A 527 24.83 -1.37 -1.72
N PRO A 528 25.20 -1.95 -0.55
CA PRO A 528 26.57 -2.33 -0.27
C PRO A 528 26.99 -3.51 -1.16
N ASP A 529 28.30 -3.72 -1.27
CA ASP A 529 28.83 -4.86 -2.02
C ASP A 529 28.58 -6.17 -1.24
N PHE A 530 28.60 -7.30 -1.95
CA PHE A 530 28.21 -8.60 -1.39
C PHE A 530 29.01 -8.99 -0.13
N GLU A 531 30.33 -8.74 -0.11
CA GLU A 531 31.18 -9.07 1.04
C GLU A 531 30.79 -8.29 2.31
N GLU A 532 30.41 -7.02 2.18
CA GLU A 532 29.94 -6.23 3.33
C GLU A 532 28.60 -6.76 3.86
N ILE A 533 27.69 -7.17 2.96
CA ILE A 533 26.43 -7.80 3.36
C ILE A 533 26.69 -9.10 4.10
N LYS A 534 27.60 -9.91 3.56
CA LYS A 534 27.98 -11.20 4.11
C LYS A 534 28.52 -11.05 5.51
N GLU A 535 29.51 -10.17 5.72
CA GLU A 535 30.10 -9.92 7.03
C GLU A 535 29.07 -9.43 8.07
N LYS A 536 28.16 -8.55 7.66
CA LYS A 536 27.26 -7.88 8.60
C LYS A 536 25.97 -8.65 8.91
N TYR A 537 25.41 -9.35 7.93
CA TYR A 537 24.05 -9.90 8.01
C TYR A 537 23.97 -11.42 7.82
N ILE A 538 24.92 -12.01 7.10
CA ILE A 538 24.93 -13.45 6.82
C ILE A 538 25.80 -14.13 7.87
N LYS A 539 25.15 -14.77 8.85
CA LYS A 539 25.80 -15.46 9.95
C LYS A 539 25.74 -16.96 9.80
#